data_AF-A0A2M7LMN1-F1
#
_entry.id   AF-A0A2M7LMN1-F1
#
_cell.length_a   1.000
_cell.length_b   1.000
_cell.length_c   1.000
_cell.angle_alpha   90.00
_cell.angle_beta   90.00
_cell.angle_gamma   90.00
#
_symmetry.space_group_name_H-M   'P 1'
#
loop_
_entity.id
_entity.type
_entity.pdbx_description
1 polymer ?
#
loop_
_entity_poly.entity_id
_entity_poly.type
_entity_poly.pdbx_seq_one_letter_code
_entity_poly.pdbx_strand_id
1 'polypeptide(L)'
;MALFDFTKNILAGKPINLHNMGKMKRNFSYIDDIIDGSVTALDKIFNCEIINLGADRSEELEKFVTLIEDNLGKKAMRNYVTMQKGEILESIADLT
;
A
#
# COMPACT_ATOMS: atom_id res chain seq x y z
N MET A 1 1.77 2.89 5.72
CA MET A 1 1.98 2.18 7.01
C MET A 1 1.27 0.83 7.12
N ALA A 2 0.29 0.50 6.26
CA ALA A 2 -0.47 -0.76 6.34
C ALA A 2 0.40 -2.03 6.48
N LEU A 3 1.51 -2.16 5.74
CA LEU A 3 2.44 -3.30 5.88
C LEU A 3 2.91 -3.49 7.33
N PHE A 4 3.42 -2.43 7.94
CA PHE A 4 3.99 -2.46 9.28
C PHE A 4 2.92 -2.74 10.35
N ASP A 5 1.79 -2.03 10.27
CA ASP A 5 0.70 -2.20 11.24
C ASP A 5 0.10 -3.60 11.18
N PHE A 6 -0.12 -4.13 9.97
CA PHE A 6 -0.65 -5.48 9.80
C PHE A 6 0.34 -6.53 10.28
N THR A 7 1.59 -6.46 9.84
CA THR A 7 2.64 -7.41 10.25
C THR A 7 2.78 -7.43 11.77
N LYS A 8 2.87 -6.25 12.40
CA LYS A 8 2.98 -6.10 13.86
C LYS A 8 1.79 -6.73 14.58
N ASN A 9 0.56 -6.44 14.15
CA ASN A 9 -0.63 -6.96 14.81
C ASN A 9 -0.81 -8.46 14.61
N ILE A 10 -0.53 -8.99 13.41
CA ILE A 10 -0.56 -10.43 13.13
C ILE A 10 0.42 -11.16 14.03
N LEU A 11 1.68 -10.71 14.10
CA LEU A 11 2.68 -11.29 15.00
C LEU A 11 2.24 -11.22 16.47
N ALA A 12 1.66 -10.10 16.91
CA ALA A 12 1.14 -9.93 18.26
C ALA A 12 -0.18 -10.66 18.56
N GLY A 13 -0.82 -11.32 17.57
CA GLY A 13 -2.14 -11.94 17.73
C GLY A 13 -3.26 -10.93 17.98
N LYS A 14 -3.09 -9.70 17.49
CA LYS A 14 -4.07 -8.60 17.57
C LYS A 14 -4.82 -8.48 16.24
N PRO A 15 -6.07 -7.99 16.26
CA PRO A 15 -6.83 -7.80 15.04
C PRO A 15 -6.24 -6.70 14.14
N ILE A 16 -6.46 -6.85 12.84
CA ILE A 16 -6.20 -5.82 11.83
C ILE A 16 -7.54 -5.29 11.31
N ASN A 17 -7.62 -3.98 11.04
CA ASN A 17 -8.82 -3.37 10.49
C ASN A 17 -8.78 -3.39 8.96
N LEU A 18 -9.80 -3.98 8.34
CA LEU A 18 -9.98 -3.99 6.89
C LEU A 18 -11.17 -3.10 6.54
N HIS A 19 -10.84 -1.90 6.06
CA HIS A 19 -11.81 -0.88 5.69
C HIS A 19 -12.54 -1.24 4.39
N ASN A 20 -13.69 -0.61 4.18
CA ASN A 20 -14.57 -0.89 3.04
C ASN A 20 -14.90 -2.40 2.90
N MET A 21 -15.09 -3.09 4.04
CA MET A 21 -15.34 -4.54 4.08
C MET A 21 -14.28 -5.37 3.33
N GLY A 22 -13.02 -4.94 3.35
CA GLY A 22 -11.90 -5.62 2.65
C GLY A 22 -11.83 -5.38 1.14
N LYS A 23 -12.80 -4.67 0.55
CA LYS A 23 -12.88 -4.41 -0.91
C LYS A 23 -12.04 -3.22 -1.37
N MET A 24 -11.10 -2.80 -0.54
CA MET A 24 -10.25 -1.65 -0.79
C MET A 24 -9.10 -2.04 -1.74
N LYS A 25 -8.78 -1.16 -2.69
CA LYS A 25 -7.61 -1.32 -3.55
C LYS A 25 -6.57 -0.27 -3.23
N ARG A 26 -5.30 -0.66 -3.24
CA ARG A 26 -4.18 0.21 -2.89
C ARG A 26 -3.05 0.04 -3.87
N ASN A 27 -2.49 1.16 -4.28
CA ASN A 27 -1.20 1.19 -4.97
C ASN A 27 -0.10 1.07 -3.93
N PHE A 28 0.74 0.04 -4.10
CA PHE A 28 1.93 -0.18 -3.31
C PHE A 28 3.14 -0.02 -4.22
N SER A 29 4.07 0.84 -3.83
CA SER A 29 5.35 1.01 -4.52
C SER A 29 6.45 0.48 -3.64
N TYR A 30 7.35 -0.31 -4.20
CA TYR A 30 8.47 -0.83 -3.44
C TYR A 30 9.48 0.29 -3.20
N ILE A 31 10.20 0.22 -2.08
CA ILE A 31 11.06 1.33 -1.66
C ILE A 31 12.21 1.57 -2.65
N ASP A 32 12.73 0.50 -3.25
CA ASP A 32 13.83 0.62 -4.22
C ASP A 32 13.38 1.39 -5.46
N ASP A 33 12.15 1.18 -5.96
CA ASP A 33 11.60 1.94 -7.09
C ASP A 33 11.51 3.45 -6.80
N ILE A 34 11.14 3.80 -5.55
CA ILE A 34 11.05 5.20 -5.12
C ILE A 34 12.45 5.82 -4.99
N ILE A 35 13.43 5.05 -4.50
CA ILE A 35 14.83 5.49 -4.43
C ILE A 35 15.36 5.73 -5.84
N ASP A 36 15.18 4.77 -6.74
CA ASP A 36 15.65 4.86 -8.13
C ASP A 36 15.01 6.04 -8.87
N GLY A 37 13.70 6.23 -8.74
CA GLY A 37 13.00 7.38 -9.31
C GLY A 37 13.49 8.71 -8.75
N SER A 38 13.76 8.78 -7.44
CA SER A 38 14.27 9.99 -6.78
C SER A 38 15.70 10.32 -7.20
N VAL A 39 16.59 9.33 -7.25
CA VAL A 39 17.99 9.54 -7.69
C VAL A 39 18.03 9.93 -9.17
N THR A 40 17.28 9.24 -10.02
CA THR A 40 17.17 9.58 -11.45
C THR A 40 16.65 11.00 -11.67
N ALA A 41 15.75 11.48 -10.80
CA ALA A 41 15.23 12.83 -10.90
C ALA A 41 16.28 13.91 -10.58
N LEU A 42 17.30 13.59 -9.77
CA LEU A 42 18.39 14.52 -9.46
C LEU A 42 19.37 14.67 -10.63
N ASP A 43 19.49 13.65 -11.49
CA ASP A 43 20.44 13.63 -12.62
C ASP A 43 19.91 14.36 -13.87
N LYS A 44 18.65 14.82 -13.85
CA LYS A 44 18.01 15.53 -14.96
C LYS A 44 17.71 16.98 -14.61
N ILE A 45 17.79 17.86 -15.62
CA ILE A 45 17.38 19.25 -15.47
C ILE A 45 15.88 19.34 -15.75
N PHE A 46 15.09 19.49 -14.69
CA PHE A 46 13.67 19.78 -14.79
C PHE A 46 13.42 21.27 -14.58
N ASN A 47 12.47 21.84 -15.33
CA ASN A 47 12.02 23.21 -15.13
C ASN A 47 10.95 23.29 -14.02
N CYS A 48 11.32 22.86 -12.80
CA CYS A 48 10.41 22.77 -11.66
C CYS A 48 9.17 21.91 -11.94
N GLU A 49 9.34 20.80 -12.65
CA GLU A 49 8.25 19.89 -13.00
C GLU A 49 7.74 19.11 -11.78
N ILE A 50 6.46 18.74 -11.81
CA ILE A 50 5.83 17.87 -10.82
C ILE A 50 5.80 16.47 -11.41
N ILE A 51 6.45 15.52 -10.74
CA ILE A 51 6.60 14.14 -11.21
C ILE A 51 5.94 13.22 -10.19
N ASN A 52 5.05 12.35 -10.65
CA ASN A 52 4.49 11.30 -9.80
C ASN A 52 5.50 10.16 -9.67
N LEU A 53 5.76 9.70 -8.44
CA LEU A 53 6.46 8.46 -8.16
C LEU A 53 5.51 7.50 -7.45
N GLY A 54 5.15 6.42 -8.14
CA GLY A 54 4.26 5.40 -7.60
C GLY A 54 3.99 4.30 -8.63
N ALA A 55 3.19 3.29 -8.29
CA ALA A 55 2.80 2.29 -9.29
C ALA A 55 1.64 2.79 -10.17
N ASP A 56 1.55 2.29 -11.39
CA ASP A 56 0.44 2.53 -12.32
C ASP A 56 -0.78 1.62 -12.07
N ARG A 57 -0.66 0.67 -11.13
CA ARG A 57 -1.70 -0.30 -10.80
C ARG A 57 -2.02 -0.33 -9.31
N SER A 58 -3.23 -0.78 -9.01
CA SER A 58 -3.69 -1.04 -7.66
C SER A 58 -3.78 -2.55 -7.42
N GLU A 59 -3.58 -2.96 -6.16
CA GLU A 59 -3.74 -4.35 -5.71
C GLU A 59 -4.83 -4.41 -4.63
N GLU A 60 -5.50 -5.55 -4.53
CA GLU A 60 -6.52 -5.78 -3.52
C GLU A 60 -5.90 -5.89 -2.12
N LEU A 61 -6.50 -5.21 -1.13
CA LEU A 61 -6.01 -5.23 0.24
C LEU A 61 -6.03 -6.64 0.85
N GLU A 62 -7.03 -7.46 0.51
CA GLU A 62 -7.12 -8.85 0.94
C GLU A 62 -5.97 -9.72 0.39
N LYS A 63 -5.61 -9.53 -0.88
CA LYS A 63 -4.45 -10.19 -1.48
C LYS A 63 -3.17 -9.78 -0.76
N PHE A 64 -3.02 -8.50 -0.45
CA PHE A 64 -1.88 -7.99 0.30
C PHE A 64 -1.77 -8.61 1.71
N VAL A 65 -2.88 -8.71 2.45
CA VAL A 65 -2.92 -9.37 3.77
C VAL A 65 -2.58 -10.86 3.64
N THR A 66 -3.11 -11.55 2.63
CA THR A 66 -2.83 -12.97 2.39
C THR A 66 -1.34 -13.22 2.18
N LEU A 67 -0.68 -12.37 1.38
CA LEU A 67 0.77 -12.45 1.19
C LEU A 67 1.54 -12.26 2.50
N ILE A 68 1.10 -11.37 3.39
CA ILE A 68 1.71 -11.22 4.72
C ILE A 68 1.50 -12.49 5.55
N GLU A 69 0.29 -13.05 5.58
CA GLU A 69 -0.01 -14.29 6.32
C GLU A 69 0.88 -15.45 5.87
N ASP A 70 1.05 -15.62 4.56
CA ASP A 70 1.83 -16.70 3.96
C ASP A 70 3.32 -16.56 4.27
N ASN A 71 3.86 -15.34 4.23
CA ASN A 71 5.27 -15.08 4.56
C ASN A 71 5.55 -15.16 6.08
N LEU A 72 4.56 -14.90 6.93
CA LEU A 72 4.69 -15.04 8.38
C LEU A 72 4.33 -16.44 8.90
N GLY A 73 3.67 -17.27 8.10
CA GLY A 73 3.11 -18.54 8.53
C GLY A 73 2.01 -18.40 9.60
N LYS A 74 1.34 -17.24 9.67
CA LYS A 74 0.34 -16.92 10.72
C LYS A 74 -0.87 -16.21 10.15
N LYS A 75 -2.07 -16.70 10.49
CA LYS A 75 -3.34 -16.08 10.07
C LYS A 75 -3.66 -14.81 10.85
N ALA A 76 -4.18 -13.82 10.13
CA ALA A 76 -4.63 -12.55 10.65
C ALA A 76 -6.04 -12.64 11.22
N MET A 77 -6.25 -12.01 12.37
CA MET A 77 -7.59 -11.76 12.90
C MET A 77 -8.16 -10.52 12.18
N ARG A 78 -9.03 -10.74 11.18
CA ARG A 78 -9.58 -9.66 10.36
C ARG A 78 -10.79 -9.02 11.04
N ASN A 79 -10.75 -7.71 11.24
CA ASN A 79 -11.89 -6.90 11.68
C ASN A 79 -12.38 -6.03 10.51
N TYR A 80 -13.52 -6.38 9.92
CA TYR A 80 -14.08 -5.64 8.80
C TYR A 80 -14.80 -4.40 9.29
N VAL A 81 -14.38 -3.24 8.79
CA VAL A 81 -14.95 -1.95 9.18
C VAL A 81 -15.53 -1.25 7.94
N THR A 82 -16.57 -0.46 8.18
CA THR A 82 -17.21 0.35 7.13
C THR A 82 -16.26 1.43 6.65
N MET A 83 -16.51 1.92 5.43
CA MET A 83 -15.73 2.99 4.83
C MET A 83 -15.90 4.28 5.64
N GLN A 84 -14.80 4.98 5.89
CA GLN A 84 -14.81 6.26 6.58
C GLN A 84 -14.96 7.42 5.59
N LYS A 85 -15.54 8.52 6.06
CA LYS A 85 -15.67 9.75 5.25
C LYS A 85 -14.27 10.29 4.92
N GLY A 86 -13.97 10.42 3.63
CA GLY A 86 -12.67 10.91 3.13
C GLY A 86 -11.69 9.80 2.71
N GLU A 87 -12.04 8.52 2.88
CA GLU A 87 -11.23 7.44 2.31
C GLU A 87 -11.36 7.39 0.80
N ILE A 88 -10.24 7.11 0.13
CA ILE A 88 -10.19 6.87 -1.31
C ILE A 88 -10.31 5.36 -1.55
N LEU A 89 -11.18 4.96 -2.47
CA LEU A 89 -11.41 3.55 -2.81
C LEU A 89 -10.21 2.92 -3.53
N GLU A 90 -9.62 3.68 -4.44
CA GLU A 90 -8.54 3.27 -5.32
C GLU A 90 -7.71 4.49 -5.71
N SER A 91 -6.39 4.34 -5.72
CA SER A 91 -5.45 5.37 -6.14
C SER A 91 -4.42 4.72 -7.06
N ILE A 92 -4.08 5.39 -8.16
CA ILE A 92 -3.02 4.99 -9.09
C ILE A 92 -2.20 6.24 -9.44
N ALA A 93 -0.91 6.07 -9.70
CA ALA A 93 -0.09 7.16 -10.20
C ALA A 93 -0.25 7.24 -11.72
N ASP A 94 -0.38 8.47 -12.24
CA ASP A 94 -0.18 8.72 -13.67
C ASP A 94 1.32 8.80 -13.93
N LEU A 95 1.84 7.93 -14.80
CA LEU A 95 3.26 7.81 -15.15
C LEU A 95 3.58 8.36 -16.54
N THR A 96 2.65 9.11 -17.15
CA THR A 96 2.83 9.73 -18.48
C THR A 96 3.58 11.05 -18.44
#